data_AF-R6X9G2-F1
#
_entry.id   AF-R6X9G2-F1
#
_cell.length_a   1.000
_cell.length_b   1.000
_cell.length_c   1.000
_cell.angle_alpha   90.00
_cell.angle_beta   90.00
_cell.angle_gamma   90.00
#
_symmetry.space_group_name_H-M   'P 1'
#
loop_
_entity.id
_entity.type
_entity.pdbx_description
1 polymer ?
#
loop_
_entity_poly.entity_id
_entity_poly.type
_entity_poly.pdbx_seq_one_letter_code
_entity_poly.pdbx_strand_id
1 'polypeptide(L)'
;MKKLFSTMIALAMLAATPLTVFATGSSSNTGGNTEIDVNGKYIEGNAATMISVDITWDDMSFEYNDGERTWDPNKHEYITSGGSWTNEKKTVNVKNHSNTAVKAEFSFASSLDGITGSFDNKTLQLETAVGKAVENAPAASTNFGISGSKINTDAKLGTITLNISADTNSDVTVPEESSDVKLEQNTSGVTSQGDGITTYEQLAKAIENGGDIKLDGDIEITNQIAVNVSTEINLNSHRLIGNSGTMFTAGKEASFTLSNGNIELNEGCCVTANGAQKVKFIKCKANISTGMLCNTISSTIALDECDVTGNGTLIEMSSASELDFIRKNSFIGDVSK
;
A
#
# COMPACT_ATOMS: atom_id res chain seq x y z
N MET A 1 -38.87 -34.47 -13.77
CA MET A 1 -37.61 -33.73 -14.00
C MET A 1 -37.16 -33.13 -12.68
N LYS A 2 -35.86 -33.24 -12.39
CA LYS A 2 -35.23 -33.19 -11.06
C LYS A 2 -35.56 -31.89 -10.29
N LYS A 3 -36.14 -32.03 -9.10
CA LYS A 3 -35.91 -31.11 -7.99
C LYS A 3 -34.76 -31.71 -7.18
N LEU A 4 -33.66 -30.99 -7.03
CA LEU A 4 -32.64 -31.32 -6.04
C LEU A 4 -32.39 -30.08 -5.18
N PHE A 5 -32.77 -30.24 -3.93
CA PHE A 5 -32.33 -29.50 -2.74
C PHE A 5 -30.81 -29.40 -2.69
N SER A 6 -30.27 -28.37 -2.04
CA SER A 6 -29.51 -28.54 -0.78
C SER A 6 -28.88 -27.19 -0.36
N THR A 7 -29.38 -26.57 0.71
CA THR A 7 -28.80 -26.56 2.08
C THR A 7 -27.70 -25.52 2.28
N MET A 8 -28.08 -24.45 2.99
CA MET A 8 -27.22 -23.73 3.93
C MET A 8 -26.42 -24.73 4.77
N ILE A 9 -25.11 -24.54 4.85
CA ILE A 9 -24.34 -24.91 6.03
C ILE A 9 -23.70 -23.62 6.54
N ALA A 10 -24.33 -23.06 7.57
CA ALA A 10 -23.64 -22.18 8.50
C ALA A 10 -22.92 -23.10 9.50
N LEU A 11 -21.62 -22.91 9.67
CA LEU A 11 -20.91 -23.46 10.82
C LEU A 11 -19.92 -22.42 11.33
N ALA A 12 -20.42 -21.57 12.21
CA ALA A 12 -19.58 -20.86 13.15
C ALA A 12 -19.04 -21.87 14.18
N MET A 13 -17.73 -21.91 14.38
CA MET A 13 -17.13 -22.45 15.60
C MET A 13 -16.01 -21.51 16.05
N LEU A 14 -16.36 -20.63 16.99
CA LEU A 14 -15.43 -20.17 18.01
C LEU A 14 -15.08 -21.40 18.86
N ALA A 15 -13.81 -21.79 18.90
CA ALA A 15 -13.26 -22.62 19.95
C ALA A 15 -11.78 -22.31 20.12
N ALA A 16 -11.45 -21.66 21.24
CA ALA A 16 -10.10 -21.63 21.76
C ALA A 16 -9.61 -23.08 21.93
N THR A 17 -8.51 -23.45 21.29
CA THR A 17 -7.93 -24.79 21.50
C THR A 17 -6.65 -24.69 22.33
N PRO A 18 -6.51 -25.53 23.37
CA PRO A 18 -5.27 -25.64 24.13
C PRO A 18 -4.18 -26.31 23.26
N LEU A 19 -2.92 -25.94 23.50
CA LEU A 19 -1.76 -26.64 22.95
C LEU A 19 -1.82 -28.12 23.36
N THR A 20 -2.19 -29.01 22.44
CA THR A 20 -2.05 -30.45 22.66
C THR A 20 -0.61 -30.87 22.40
N VAL A 21 0.13 -31.15 23.46
CA VAL A 21 1.42 -31.85 23.41
C VAL A 21 1.16 -33.31 23.05
N PHE A 22 1.68 -33.77 21.92
CA PHE A 22 1.64 -35.19 21.56
C PHE A 22 2.73 -35.94 22.33
N ALA A 23 2.32 -36.92 23.14
CA ALA A 23 3.23 -37.80 23.85
C ALA A 23 3.92 -38.79 22.91
N THR A 24 5.22 -39.03 23.13
CA THR A 24 6.03 -40.05 22.46
C THR A 24 5.69 -41.45 23.02
N GLY A 25 5.18 -42.34 22.17
CA GLY A 25 4.88 -43.73 22.55
C GLY A 25 6.13 -44.61 22.63
N SER A 26 6.22 -45.42 23.68
CA SER A 26 7.13 -46.56 23.82
C SER A 26 6.34 -47.86 23.64
N SER A 27 6.90 -48.88 22.97
CA SER A 27 6.25 -50.20 22.81
C SER A 27 6.89 -51.26 23.73
N SER A 28 6.05 -52.04 24.41
CA SER A 28 6.44 -53.31 25.04
C SER A 28 5.56 -54.41 24.46
N ASN A 29 6.17 -55.32 23.69
CA ASN A 29 5.43 -56.28 22.90
C ASN A 29 5.05 -57.52 23.72
N THR A 30 3.76 -57.88 23.74
CA THR A 30 3.29 -59.23 24.09
C THR A 30 2.10 -59.56 23.17
N GLY A 31 2.42 -60.02 21.95
CA GLY A 31 1.52 -60.65 20.96
C GLY A 31 0.06 -60.16 20.88
N GLY A 32 -0.22 -59.26 19.93
CA GLY A 32 -1.55 -58.83 19.49
C GLY A 32 -1.45 -57.84 18.32
N ASN A 33 -2.50 -57.70 17.50
CA ASN A 33 -2.53 -56.67 16.45
C ASN A 33 -2.47 -55.29 17.13
N THR A 34 -1.41 -54.53 16.85
CA THR A 34 -1.25 -53.16 17.35
C THR A 34 -1.77 -52.21 16.28
N GLU A 35 -2.83 -51.47 16.60
CA GLU A 35 -3.30 -50.37 15.76
C GLU A 35 -2.52 -49.10 16.14
N ILE A 36 -1.98 -48.43 15.12
CA ILE A 36 -1.23 -47.17 15.26
C ILE A 36 -2.02 -46.13 14.49
N ASP A 37 -2.51 -45.10 15.19
CA ASP A 37 -3.22 -43.99 14.57
C ASP A 37 -2.26 -43.15 13.70
N VAL A 38 -2.61 -43.00 12.43
CA VAL A 38 -1.90 -42.12 11.49
C VAL A 38 -2.65 -40.81 11.40
N ASN A 39 -2.07 -39.76 11.99
CA ASN A 39 -2.67 -38.43 12.04
C ASN A 39 -1.97 -37.48 11.05
N GLY A 40 -2.75 -36.76 10.24
CA GLY A 40 -2.27 -35.68 9.38
C GLY A 40 -2.59 -34.32 9.98
N LYS A 41 -1.67 -33.36 9.86
CA LYS A 41 -1.90 -31.95 10.23
C LYS A 41 -2.18 -31.16 8.96
N TYR A 42 -3.38 -30.57 8.86
CA TYR A 42 -3.65 -29.55 7.85
C TYR A 42 -2.97 -28.24 8.27
N ILE A 43 -2.23 -27.64 7.34
CA ILE A 43 -1.64 -26.32 7.48
C ILE A 43 -2.18 -25.53 6.31
N GLU A 44 -2.93 -24.47 6.59
CA GLU A 44 -3.44 -23.57 5.56
C GLU A 44 -2.27 -22.81 4.95
N GLY A 45 -2.26 -22.71 3.62
CA GLY A 45 -1.25 -21.93 2.89
C GLY A 45 -1.57 -20.45 2.95
N ASN A 46 -0.55 -19.59 3.05
CA ASN A 46 -0.76 -18.15 2.98
C ASN A 46 -1.19 -17.73 1.58
N ALA A 47 -2.36 -17.10 1.46
CA ALA A 47 -2.78 -16.45 0.22
C ALA A 47 -2.21 -15.02 0.17
N ALA A 48 -1.54 -14.67 -0.93
CA ALA A 48 -1.09 -13.31 -1.17
C ALA A 48 -2.28 -12.36 -1.37
N THR A 49 -2.14 -11.10 -0.95
CA THR A 49 -3.12 -10.05 -1.24
C THR A 49 -3.21 -9.82 -2.74
N MET A 50 -4.42 -9.89 -3.30
CA MET A 50 -4.72 -9.64 -4.70
C MET A 50 -5.83 -8.61 -4.82
N ILE A 51 -5.54 -7.51 -5.52
CA ILE A 51 -6.49 -6.45 -5.83
C ILE A 51 -7.08 -6.66 -7.23
N SER A 52 -8.40 -6.71 -7.31
CA SER A 52 -9.18 -6.79 -8.55
C SER A 52 -10.45 -5.94 -8.37
N VAL A 53 -10.59 -4.89 -9.15
CA VAL A 53 -11.66 -3.89 -9.01
C VAL A 53 -12.20 -3.51 -10.38
N ASP A 54 -13.53 -3.51 -10.50
CA ASP A 54 -14.23 -3.00 -11.67
C ASP A 54 -14.66 -1.55 -11.43
N ILE A 55 -14.45 -0.69 -12.43
CA ILE A 55 -14.82 0.73 -12.37
C ILE A 55 -15.67 1.07 -13.60
N THR A 56 -16.81 1.70 -13.38
CA THR A 56 -17.67 2.23 -14.45
C THR A 56 -18.09 3.67 -14.13
N TRP A 57 -18.37 4.48 -15.15
CA TRP A 57 -18.73 5.89 -14.96
C TRP A 57 -19.71 6.38 -16.04
N ASP A 58 -20.49 7.40 -15.68
CA ASP A 58 -21.37 8.12 -16.61
C ASP A 58 -20.56 8.98 -17.60
N ASP A 59 -21.21 9.45 -18.67
CA ASP A 59 -20.59 10.42 -19.59
C ASP A 59 -20.15 11.70 -18.83
N MET A 60 -18.84 11.94 -18.77
CA MET A 60 -18.20 13.01 -18.01
C MET A 60 -18.22 14.36 -18.76
N SER A 61 -19.34 14.64 -19.39
CA SER A 61 -19.61 15.87 -20.15
C SER A 61 -20.56 16.77 -19.34
N PHE A 62 -20.21 18.05 -19.24
CA PHE A 62 -20.97 19.05 -18.50
C PHE A 62 -21.21 20.26 -19.39
N GLU A 63 -22.43 20.81 -19.33
CA GLU A 63 -22.82 21.98 -20.14
C GLU A 63 -22.82 23.26 -19.29
N TYR A 64 -22.30 24.35 -19.87
CA TYR A 64 -22.44 25.69 -19.33
C TYR A 64 -23.50 26.45 -20.11
N ASN A 65 -24.56 26.89 -19.43
CA ASN A 65 -25.61 27.72 -20.01
C ASN A 65 -25.26 29.19 -19.77
N ASP A 66 -25.00 29.95 -20.83
CA ASP A 66 -24.60 31.37 -20.76
C ASP A 66 -25.78 32.33 -20.47
N GLY A 67 -26.92 31.79 -20.05
CA GLY A 67 -28.14 32.52 -19.78
C GLY A 67 -28.95 32.91 -21.03
N GLU A 68 -30.20 33.30 -20.82
CA GLU A 68 -31.03 33.88 -21.87
C GLU A 68 -30.51 35.28 -22.24
N ARG A 69 -30.55 35.58 -23.55
CA ARG A 69 -30.22 36.89 -24.10
C ARG A 69 -31.48 37.61 -24.54
N THR A 70 -31.72 38.78 -23.99
CA THR A 70 -32.83 39.66 -24.40
C THR A 70 -32.28 40.95 -24.98
N TRP A 71 -32.70 41.31 -26.19
CA TRP A 71 -32.34 42.60 -26.79
C TRP A 71 -33.07 43.76 -26.10
N ASP A 72 -32.32 44.73 -25.55
CA ASP A 72 -32.88 45.99 -25.03
C ASP A 72 -32.78 47.09 -26.11
N PRO A 73 -33.89 47.45 -26.78
CA PRO A 73 -33.87 48.44 -27.85
C PRO A 73 -33.53 49.86 -27.36
N ASN A 74 -33.68 50.16 -26.06
CA ASN A 74 -33.35 51.47 -25.53
C ASN A 74 -31.84 51.64 -25.31
N LYS A 75 -31.14 50.54 -25.07
CA LYS A 75 -29.68 50.51 -24.88
C LYS A 75 -28.93 50.05 -26.13
N HIS A 76 -29.62 49.44 -27.09
CA HIS A 76 -29.01 48.75 -28.24
C HIS A 76 -27.99 47.68 -27.81
N GLU A 77 -28.31 46.95 -26.74
CA GLU A 77 -27.44 45.94 -26.13
C GLU A 77 -28.25 44.69 -25.77
N TYR A 78 -27.60 43.53 -25.74
CA TYR A 78 -28.19 42.31 -25.18
C TYR A 78 -28.02 42.28 -23.66
N ILE A 79 -29.11 42.12 -22.94
CA ILE A 79 -29.12 41.81 -21.51
C ILE A 79 -29.07 40.28 -21.37
N THR A 80 -28.07 39.76 -20.65
CA THR A 80 -27.94 38.35 -20.31
C THR A 80 -28.47 38.06 -18.91
N SER A 81 -29.27 36.99 -18.75
CA SER A 81 -29.47 36.40 -17.43
C SER A 81 -28.16 35.75 -16.94
N GLY A 82 -28.00 35.54 -15.63
CA GLY A 82 -26.81 34.86 -15.10
C GLY A 82 -26.64 33.46 -15.70
N GLY A 83 -25.44 33.14 -16.16
CA GLY A 83 -25.09 31.83 -16.69
C GLY A 83 -24.62 30.86 -15.59
N SER A 84 -24.83 29.55 -15.79
CA SER A 84 -24.42 28.52 -14.85
C SER A 84 -24.11 27.19 -15.51
N TRP A 85 -23.29 26.39 -14.82
CA TRP A 85 -23.16 24.96 -15.12
C TRP A 85 -24.48 24.24 -14.87
N THR A 86 -24.70 23.17 -15.62
CA THR A 86 -25.76 22.19 -15.33
C THR A 86 -25.59 21.65 -13.91
N ASN A 87 -26.69 21.51 -13.17
CA ASN A 87 -26.67 20.99 -11.80
C ASN A 87 -26.68 19.44 -11.75
N GLU A 88 -26.45 18.79 -12.90
CA GLU A 88 -26.37 17.35 -13.00
C GLU A 88 -25.04 16.86 -12.41
N LYS A 89 -25.09 15.77 -11.64
CA LYS A 89 -23.89 15.08 -11.18
C LYS A 89 -23.76 13.75 -11.91
N LYS A 90 -22.52 13.37 -12.22
CA LYS A 90 -22.16 12.16 -12.97
C LYS A 90 -21.63 11.09 -12.00
N THR A 91 -22.14 9.88 -12.09
CA THR A 91 -21.84 8.79 -11.18
C THR A 91 -20.56 8.07 -11.59
N VAL A 92 -19.75 7.70 -10.61
CA VAL A 92 -18.67 6.72 -10.74
C VAL A 92 -18.95 5.56 -9.79
N ASN A 93 -18.94 4.34 -10.31
CA ASN A 93 -19.18 3.11 -9.57
C ASN A 93 -17.87 2.32 -9.45
N VAL A 94 -17.66 1.73 -8.28
CA VAL A 94 -16.53 0.86 -7.97
C VAL A 94 -17.07 -0.45 -7.41
N LYS A 95 -16.60 -1.58 -7.92
CA LYS A 95 -16.97 -2.91 -7.44
C LYS A 95 -15.71 -3.72 -7.13
N ASN A 96 -15.60 -4.21 -5.90
CA ASN A 96 -14.43 -4.92 -5.41
C ASN A 96 -14.58 -6.44 -5.59
N HIS A 97 -13.65 -7.05 -6.33
CA HIS A 97 -13.50 -8.49 -6.50
C HIS A 97 -12.24 -9.05 -5.80
N SER A 98 -11.52 -8.18 -5.08
CA SER A 98 -10.27 -8.50 -4.39
C SER A 98 -10.46 -9.48 -3.23
N ASN A 99 -9.40 -10.20 -2.87
CA ASN A 99 -9.38 -11.00 -1.64
C ASN A 99 -9.12 -10.17 -0.37
N THR A 100 -9.00 -8.85 -0.51
CA THR A 100 -8.85 -7.87 0.56
C THR A 100 -9.87 -6.74 0.42
N ALA A 101 -10.13 -6.02 1.50
CA ALA A 101 -10.86 -4.76 1.41
C ALA A 101 -10.04 -3.75 0.59
N VAL A 102 -10.71 -2.81 -0.08
CA VAL A 102 -10.06 -1.79 -0.92
C VAL A 102 -10.59 -0.40 -0.60
N LYS A 103 -9.70 0.57 -0.68
CA LYS A 103 -9.98 2.00 -0.56
C LYS A 103 -9.80 2.64 -1.93
N ALA A 104 -10.82 3.35 -2.39
CA ALA A 104 -10.85 4.05 -3.66
C ALA A 104 -10.91 5.58 -3.40
N GLU A 105 -9.87 6.31 -3.78
CA GLU A 105 -9.73 7.75 -3.55
C GLU A 105 -9.79 8.56 -4.85
N PHE A 106 -10.68 9.54 -4.87
CA PHE A 106 -10.98 10.37 -6.03
C PHE A 106 -10.41 11.78 -5.87
N SER A 107 -9.77 12.26 -6.93
CA SER A 107 -9.30 13.65 -7.04
C SER A 107 -9.61 14.24 -8.40
N PHE A 108 -9.68 15.57 -8.49
CA PHE A 108 -9.92 16.30 -9.73
C PHE A 108 -8.90 17.44 -9.84
N ALA A 109 -8.20 17.49 -10.97
CA ALA A 109 -7.32 18.58 -11.33
C ALA A 109 -7.95 19.39 -12.47
N SER A 110 -8.27 20.66 -12.20
CA SER A 110 -8.80 21.57 -13.22
C SER A 110 -7.74 21.88 -14.29
N SER A 111 -8.19 22.00 -15.54
CA SER A 111 -7.36 22.51 -16.64
C SER A 111 -7.60 23.99 -16.96
N LEU A 112 -8.61 24.61 -16.33
CA LEU A 112 -9.01 25.99 -16.55
C LEU A 112 -9.13 26.76 -15.23
N ASP A 113 -8.71 28.02 -15.24
CA ASP A 113 -8.78 28.87 -14.06
C ASP A 113 -10.23 29.13 -13.61
N GLY A 114 -10.47 28.87 -12.32
CA GLY A 114 -11.77 29.07 -11.67
C GLY A 114 -12.81 27.99 -11.98
N ILE A 115 -12.47 26.90 -12.67
CA ILE A 115 -13.30 25.68 -12.72
C ILE A 115 -12.99 24.81 -11.50
N THR A 116 -14.04 24.37 -10.81
CA THR A 116 -13.94 23.50 -9.63
C THR A 116 -14.78 22.25 -9.83
N GLY A 117 -14.16 21.07 -9.63
CA GLY A 117 -14.84 19.79 -9.58
C GLY A 117 -14.99 19.29 -8.14
N SER A 118 -16.11 18.63 -7.85
CA SER A 118 -16.42 18.12 -6.51
C SER A 118 -17.03 16.73 -6.58
N PHE A 119 -16.65 15.87 -5.63
CA PHE A 119 -17.26 14.56 -5.40
C PHE A 119 -18.13 14.62 -4.16
N ASP A 120 -19.26 13.91 -4.16
CA ASP A 120 -20.08 13.70 -2.96
C ASP A 120 -19.25 13.01 -1.86
N ASN A 121 -18.54 11.94 -2.24
CA ASN A 121 -17.54 11.28 -1.41
C ASN A 121 -16.23 11.15 -2.18
N LYS A 122 -15.13 11.67 -1.63
CA LYS A 122 -13.79 11.54 -2.22
C LYS A 122 -13.13 10.19 -1.92
N THR A 123 -13.70 9.41 -1.02
CA THR A 123 -13.18 8.12 -0.60
C THR A 123 -14.33 7.12 -0.51
N LEU A 124 -14.15 5.95 -1.12
CA LEU A 124 -15.05 4.80 -0.96
C LEU A 124 -14.23 3.66 -0.35
N GLN A 125 -14.76 3.04 0.71
CA GLN A 125 -14.21 1.83 1.30
C GLN A 125 -15.12 0.67 0.92
N LEU A 126 -14.53 -0.40 0.42
CA LEU A 126 -15.26 -1.59 -0.03
C LEU A 126 -14.65 -2.81 0.63
N GLU A 127 -15.49 -3.60 1.28
CA GLU A 127 -15.12 -4.86 1.92
C GLU A 127 -14.46 -5.86 0.96
N THR A 128 -13.77 -6.86 1.51
CA THR A 128 -13.24 -8.00 0.73
C THR A 128 -14.35 -8.78 0.03
N ALA A 129 -14.06 -9.35 -1.14
CA ALA A 129 -14.98 -10.26 -1.84
C ALA A 129 -14.92 -11.71 -1.31
N VAL A 130 -14.01 -12.03 -0.37
CA VAL A 130 -13.88 -13.38 0.20
C VAL A 130 -15.22 -13.86 0.78
N GLY A 131 -15.62 -15.07 0.39
CA GLY A 131 -16.87 -15.70 0.84
C GLY A 131 -18.15 -15.13 0.22
N LYS A 132 -18.05 -14.16 -0.70
CA LYS A 132 -19.20 -13.57 -1.41
C LYS A 132 -19.34 -14.18 -2.80
N ALA A 133 -20.58 -14.35 -3.26
CA ALA A 133 -20.84 -14.71 -4.67
C ALA A 133 -20.40 -13.57 -5.60
N VAL A 134 -19.97 -13.90 -6.82
CA VAL A 134 -19.40 -12.93 -7.78
C VAL A 134 -20.38 -11.78 -8.08
N GLU A 135 -21.67 -12.10 -8.20
CA GLU A 135 -22.73 -11.12 -8.42
C GLU A 135 -22.89 -10.15 -7.24
N ASN A 136 -22.62 -10.61 -6.02
CA ASN A 136 -22.77 -9.89 -4.75
C ASN A 136 -21.46 -9.27 -4.25
N ALA A 137 -20.46 -9.10 -5.13
CA ALA A 137 -19.21 -8.47 -4.74
C ALA A 137 -19.46 -7.03 -4.25
N PRO A 138 -18.76 -6.55 -3.20
CA PRO A 138 -19.00 -5.25 -2.59
C PRO A 138 -18.89 -4.13 -3.62
N ALA A 139 -19.86 -3.21 -3.61
CA ALA A 139 -19.93 -2.11 -4.57
C ALA A 139 -20.29 -0.80 -3.86
N ALA A 140 -19.71 0.29 -4.31
CA ALA A 140 -19.98 1.64 -3.83
C ALA A 140 -19.87 2.63 -4.98
N SER A 141 -20.47 3.81 -4.82
CA SER A 141 -20.46 4.85 -5.85
C SER A 141 -20.33 6.25 -5.26
N THR A 142 -19.90 7.19 -6.09
CA THR A 142 -19.83 8.61 -5.77
C THR A 142 -20.28 9.43 -6.98
N ASN A 143 -20.88 10.59 -6.75
CA ASN A 143 -21.27 11.49 -7.83
C ASN A 143 -20.29 12.66 -7.92
N PHE A 144 -19.98 13.08 -9.14
CA PHE A 144 -19.09 14.17 -9.48
C PHE A 144 -19.85 15.32 -10.14
N GLY A 145 -19.59 16.56 -9.72
CA GLY A 145 -20.17 17.77 -10.32
C GLY A 145 -19.14 18.86 -10.57
N ILE A 146 -19.44 19.76 -11.50
CA ILE A 146 -18.62 20.93 -11.86
C ILE A 146 -19.31 22.23 -11.45
N SER A 147 -18.52 23.21 -11.04
CA SER A 147 -18.95 24.58 -10.80
C SER A 147 -17.83 25.58 -11.14
N GLY A 148 -18.16 26.88 -11.09
CA GLY A 148 -17.18 27.96 -11.21
C GLY A 148 -17.30 28.76 -12.51
N SER A 149 -16.16 29.17 -13.05
CA SER A 149 -16.03 30.07 -14.21
C SER A 149 -16.84 29.61 -15.43
N LYS A 150 -17.21 30.58 -16.27
CA LYS A 150 -17.80 30.31 -17.57
C LYS A 150 -16.77 29.81 -18.59
N ILE A 151 -17.24 29.05 -19.57
CA ILE A 151 -16.52 28.77 -20.81
C ILE A 151 -17.25 29.42 -21.99
N ASN A 152 -16.51 29.83 -23.03
CA ASN A 152 -17.10 30.46 -24.22
C ASN A 152 -17.03 29.55 -25.47
N THR A 153 -16.43 28.37 -25.33
CA THR A 153 -16.20 27.36 -26.36
C THR A 153 -15.98 26.04 -25.65
N ASP A 154 -16.28 24.93 -26.33
CA ASP A 154 -15.97 23.58 -25.86
C ASP A 154 -14.49 23.50 -25.49
N ALA A 155 -14.22 22.95 -24.30
CA ALA A 155 -12.87 22.87 -23.75
C ALA A 155 -12.77 21.71 -22.77
N LYS A 156 -11.56 21.18 -22.59
CA LYS A 156 -11.26 20.22 -21.52
C LYS A 156 -11.31 20.94 -20.18
N LEU A 157 -12.21 20.51 -19.30
CA LEU A 157 -12.40 21.13 -17.97
C LEU A 157 -11.37 20.67 -16.93
N GLY A 158 -10.92 19.41 -17.02
CA GLY A 158 -9.96 18.86 -16.07
C GLY A 158 -9.73 17.37 -16.25
N THR A 159 -9.14 16.74 -15.23
CA THR A 159 -8.86 15.30 -15.19
C THR A 159 -9.26 14.75 -13.81
N ILE A 160 -10.02 13.67 -13.78
CA ILE A 160 -10.29 12.89 -12.56
C ILE A 160 -9.20 11.82 -12.42
N THR A 161 -8.69 11.63 -11.21
CA THR A 161 -7.78 10.53 -10.87
C THR A 161 -8.38 9.70 -9.75
N LEU A 162 -8.43 8.38 -9.98
CA LEU A 162 -8.88 7.38 -9.02
C LEU A 162 -7.68 6.54 -8.57
N ASN A 163 -7.39 6.54 -7.27
CA ASN A 163 -6.37 5.71 -6.67
C ASN A 163 -7.02 4.55 -5.92
N ILE A 164 -6.57 3.31 -6.15
CA ILE A 164 -7.08 2.12 -5.49
C ILE A 164 -5.94 1.50 -4.68
N SER A 165 -6.18 1.26 -3.40
CA SER A 165 -5.26 0.55 -2.52
C SER A 165 -6.01 -0.51 -1.72
N ALA A 166 -5.28 -1.47 -1.14
CA ALA A 166 -5.85 -2.29 -0.08
C ALA A 166 -6.29 -1.39 1.08
N ASP A 167 -7.46 -1.66 1.65
CA ASP A 167 -7.91 -1.03 2.87
C ASP A 167 -7.46 -1.90 4.04
N THR A 168 -6.29 -1.58 4.59
CA THR A 168 -5.71 -2.30 5.74
C THR A 168 -6.37 -1.91 7.06
N ASN A 169 -7.39 -1.06 7.02
CA ASN A 169 -8.13 -0.60 8.18
C ASN A 169 -9.52 -1.26 8.22
N SER A 170 -9.55 -2.58 8.24
CA SER A 170 -10.78 -3.30 8.58
C SER A 170 -10.94 -3.18 10.10
N ASP A 171 -11.83 -2.28 10.50
CA ASP A 171 -12.44 -2.23 11.82
C ASP A 171 -12.86 -3.66 12.20
N VAL A 172 -12.08 -4.30 13.06
CA VAL A 172 -12.50 -5.52 13.71
C VAL A 172 -13.60 -5.09 14.66
N THR A 173 -14.85 -5.13 14.20
CA THR A 173 -16.02 -5.09 15.06
C THR A 173 -15.95 -6.28 16.01
N VAL A 174 -15.32 -6.09 17.17
CA VAL A 174 -15.47 -6.95 18.33
C VAL A 174 -16.73 -6.47 19.05
N PRO A 175 -17.76 -7.31 19.23
CA PRO A 175 -18.95 -6.92 19.96
C PRO A 175 -18.58 -6.62 21.40
N GLU A 176 -19.10 -5.49 21.92
CA GLU A 176 -19.05 -5.18 23.34
C GLU A 176 -19.62 -6.35 24.15
N GLU A 177 -18.85 -6.88 25.10
CA GLU A 177 -19.37 -7.21 26.43
C GLU A 177 -18.26 -7.26 27.50
N SER A 178 -18.56 -6.55 28.60
CA SER A 178 -18.38 -6.98 30.00
C SER A 178 -16.98 -6.91 30.65
N SER A 179 -16.77 -5.76 31.30
CA SER A 179 -16.32 -5.53 32.68
C SER A 179 -15.30 -6.47 33.37
N ASP A 180 -14.26 -5.79 33.89
CA ASP A 180 -13.49 -6.07 35.12
C ASP A 180 -12.49 -7.23 35.14
N VAL A 181 -11.22 -6.94 34.82
CA VAL A 181 -10.05 -7.20 35.70
C VAL A 181 -8.92 -6.22 35.35
N LYS A 182 -8.50 -5.38 36.30
CA LYS A 182 -7.23 -4.64 36.21
C LYS A 182 -6.05 -5.61 36.37
N LEU A 183 -5.23 -5.79 35.35
CA LEU A 183 -3.89 -6.37 35.45
C LEU A 183 -2.88 -5.46 34.74
N GLU A 184 -2.01 -4.91 35.58
CA GLU A 184 -0.64 -4.40 35.41
C GLU A 184 -0.19 -3.90 34.02
N GLN A 185 0.22 -2.62 34.01
CA GLN A 185 0.96 -1.99 32.90
C GLN A 185 2.25 -2.76 32.60
N ASN A 186 2.20 -3.61 31.59
CA ASN A 186 3.29 -3.82 30.66
C ASN A 186 2.72 -4.36 29.35
N THR A 187 3.29 -3.92 28.22
CA THR A 187 3.08 -4.36 26.83
C THR A 187 2.56 -3.26 25.90
N SER A 188 3.48 -2.86 25.02
CA SER A 188 3.32 -2.66 23.58
C SER A 188 1.94 -2.38 23.00
N GLY A 189 1.93 -1.39 22.11
CA GLY A 189 1.16 -1.49 20.88
C GLY A 189 -0.15 -0.72 20.87
N VAL A 190 -0.06 0.61 20.93
CA VAL A 190 -1.05 1.48 20.30
C VAL A 190 -0.30 2.61 19.60
N THR A 191 -0.27 2.57 18.28
CA THR A 191 -0.27 3.81 17.50
C THR A 191 -1.50 3.69 16.63
N SER A 192 -2.54 4.39 17.03
CA SER A 192 -3.70 4.71 16.22
C SER A 192 -3.25 5.04 14.79
N GLN A 193 -3.80 4.31 13.83
CA GLN A 193 -3.65 4.57 12.39
C GLN A 193 -4.26 5.95 12.10
N GLY A 194 -3.39 6.96 12.13
CA GLY A 194 -3.74 8.37 12.12
C GLY A 194 -2.52 9.30 12.15
N ASP A 195 -1.42 8.85 12.76
CA ASP A 195 -0.13 9.53 12.67
C ASP A 195 0.76 8.81 11.66
N GLY A 196 1.20 9.54 10.64
CA GLY A 196 2.09 9.03 9.60
C GLY A 196 3.42 8.47 10.12
N ILE A 197 4.13 7.70 9.28
CA ILE A 197 5.45 7.15 9.65
C ILE A 197 6.49 8.28 9.60
N THR A 198 6.79 8.84 10.76
CA THR A 198 7.68 10.00 10.94
C THR A 198 8.81 9.71 11.92
N THR A 199 8.80 8.55 12.61
CA THR A 199 9.86 8.16 13.54
C THR A 199 10.49 6.81 13.21
N TYR A 200 11.69 6.60 13.76
CA TYR A 200 12.42 5.33 13.68
C TYR A 200 11.59 4.16 14.19
N GLU A 201 10.95 4.29 15.36
CA GLU A 201 10.22 3.20 16.01
C GLU A 201 8.99 2.79 15.19
N GLN A 202 8.30 3.77 14.58
CA GLN A 202 7.19 3.51 13.68
C GLN A 202 7.66 2.76 12.43
N LEU A 203 8.79 3.17 11.85
CA LEU A 203 9.36 2.51 10.68
C LEU A 203 9.83 1.09 10.99
N ALA A 204 10.55 0.89 12.10
CA ALA A 204 11.02 -0.42 12.53
C ALA A 204 9.85 -1.40 12.72
N LYS A 205 8.78 -0.95 13.39
CA LYS A 205 7.57 -1.75 13.58
C LYS A 205 6.82 -2.02 12.28
N ALA A 206 6.79 -1.05 11.35
CA ALA A 206 6.18 -1.26 10.04
C ALA A 206 6.93 -2.34 9.24
N ILE A 207 8.26 -2.35 9.28
CA ILE A 207 9.12 -3.32 8.59
C ILE A 207 8.91 -4.74 9.11
N GLU A 208 8.61 -4.94 10.40
CA GLU A 208 8.29 -6.26 10.95
C GLU A 208 7.09 -6.92 10.24
N ASN A 209 6.14 -6.11 9.76
CA ASN A 209 4.96 -6.58 9.03
C ASN A 209 5.22 -6.74 7.51
N GLY A 210 6.25 -6.08 6.98
CA GLY A 210 6.58 -6.04 5.56
C GLY A 210 5.56 -5.28 4.72
N GLY A 211 5.54 -5.56 3.42
CA GLY A 211 4.65 -4.91 2.46
C GLY A 211 5.07 -3.48 2.12
N ASP A 212 4.10 -2.68 1.69
CA ASP A 212 4.31 -1.31 1.24
C ASP A 212 4.27 -0.34 2.43
N ILE A 213 5.36 0.40 2.61
CA ILE A 213 5.57 1.36 3.69
C ILE A 213 5.76 2.73 3.06
N LYS A 214 5.06 3.75 3.55
CA LYS A 214 5.21 5.13 3.08
C LYS A 214 5.66 6.02 4.24
N LEU A 215 6.68 6.84 4.00
CA LEU A 215 7.12 7.83 4.99
C LEU A 215 6.30 9.11 4.88
N ASP A 216 6.04 9.73 6.02
CA ASP A 216 5.36 11.02 6.14
C ASP A 216 6.29 12.11 6.73
N GLY A 217 7.56 11.77 6.93
CA GLY A 217 8.59 12.67 7.41
C GLY A 217 9.99 12.11 7.15
N ASP A 218 10.98 12.98 7.36
CA ASP A 218 12.38 12.58 7.37
C ASP A 218 12.63 11.68 8.61
N ILE A 219 13.38 10.60 8.44
CA ILE A 219 13.66 9.62 9.51
C ILE A 219 15.15 9.41 9.64
N GLU A 220 15.64 9.55 10.87
CA GLU A 220 16.97 9.11 11.27
C GLU A 220 16.91 7.66 11.76
N ILE A 221 17.75 6.80 11.18
CA ILE A 221 17.91 5.42 11.62
C ILE A 221 18.92 5.38 12.75
N THR A 222 18.42 5.24 13.98
CA THR A 222 19.24 5.25 15.20
C THR A 222 19.82 3.88 15.55
N ASN A 223 19.17 2.80 15.09
CA ASN A 223 19.65 1.43 15.23
C ASN A 223 19.32 0.60 13.99
N GLN A 224 20.09 -0.46 13.76
CA GLN A 224 19.88 -1.39 12.64
C GLN A 224 18.47 -2.00 12.66
N ILE A 225 17.83 -2.08 11.50
CA ILE A 225 16.52 -2.73 11.31
C ILE A 225 16.68 -3.98 10.45
N ALA A 226 16.19 -5.12 10.93
CA ALA A 226 16.19 -6.36 10.17
C ALA A 226 14.98 -6.42 9.23
N VAL A 227 15.22 -6.71 7.94
CA VAL A 227 14.21 -6.90 6.91
C VAL A 227 14.18 -8.39 6.56
N ASN A 228 13.29 -9.13 7.24
CA ASN A 228 13.14 -10.59 7.05
C ASN A 228 11.90 -10.97 6.23
N VAL A 229 11.09 -9.97 5.87
CA VAL A 229 9.89 -10.10 5.05
C VAL A 229 9.99 -9.13 3.88
N SER A 230 9.37 -9.47 2.75
CA SER A 230 9.41 -8.60 1.57
C SER A 230 8.79 -7.24 1.90
N THR A 231 9.54 -6.17 1.67
CA THR A 231 9.22 -4.82 2.13
C THR A 231 9.59 -3.79 1.07
N GLU A 232 8.66 -2.89 0.76
CA GLU A 232 8.88 -1.76 -0.13
C GLU A 232 8.65 -0.44 0.61
N ILE A 233 9.72 0.31 0.86
CA ILE A 233 9.63 1.61 1.52
C ILE A 233 9.65 2.70 0.44
N ASN A 234 8.54 3.43 0.33
CA ASN A 234 8.42 4.68 -0.39
C ASN A 234 8.78 5.83 0.56
N LEU A 235 9.93 6.43 0.33
CA LEU A 235 10.41 7.59 1.10
C LEU A 235 9.56 8.83 0.86
N ASN A 236 8.69 8.86 -0.16
CA ASN A 236 7.73 9.93 -0.42
C ASN A 236 8.37 11.33 -0.47
N SER A 237 9.52 11.43 -1.14
CA SER A 237 10.37 12.63 -1.23
C SER A 237 11.03 13.07 0.10
N HIS A 238 10.94 12.28 1.16
CA HIS A 238 11.62 12.50 2.44
C HIS A 238 13.04 11.92 2.46
N ARG A 239 13.77 12.27 3.52
CA ARG A 239 15.13 11.81 3.79
C ARG A 239 15.15 10.63 4.75
N LEU A 240 15.96 9.65 4.41
CA LEU A 240 16.39 8.58 5.30
C LEU A 240 17.85 8.83 5.68
N ILE A 241 18.11 9.03 6.98
CA ILE A 241 19.40 9.51 7.47
C ILE A 241 20.07 8.41 8.30
N GLY A 242 21.27 8.01 7.91
CA GLY A 242 22.11 7.06 8.65
C GLY A 242 23.38 7.74 9.14
N ASN A 243 23.59 7.75 10.46
CA ASN A 243 24.73 8.43 11.08
C ASN A 243 25.88 7.50 11.47
N SER A 244 25.63 6.21 11.64
CA SER A 244 26.66 5.20 11.91
C SER A 244 26.09 3.79 11.73
N GLY A 245 26.98 2.80 11.58
CA GLY A 245 26.59 1.39 11.51
C GLY A 245 25.76 1.06 10.26
N THR A 246 25.00 -0.03 10.31
CA THR A 246 24.13 -0.46 9.20
C THR A 246 22.69 -0.04 9.47
N MET A 247 22.04 0.62 8.51
CA MET A 247 20.62 0.98 8.65
C MET A 247 19.70 -0.23 8.51
N PHE A 248 19.87 -1.03 7.44
CA PHE A 248 19.04 -2.20 7.16
C PHE A 248 19.85 -3.47 6.94
N THR A 249 19.34 -4.59 7.45
CA THR A 249 19.85 -5.92 7.11
C THR A 249 18.78 -6.75 6.43
N ALA A 250 18.94 -6.95 5.12
CA ALA A 250 18.08 -7.83 4.34
C ALA A 250 18.50 -9.29 4.56
N GLY A 251 17.59 -10.04 5.19
CA GLY A 251 17.77 -11.45 5.48
C GLY A 251 17.66 -12.33 4.24
N LYS A 252 17.94 -13.62 4.42
CA LYS A 252 17.84 -14.62 3.36
C LYS A 252 16.43 -14.62 2.78
N GLU A 253 16.35 -14.67 1.45
CA GLU A 253 15.11 -14.69 0.66
C GLU A 253 14.23 -13.42 0.76
N ALA A 254 14.61 -12.41 1.53
CA ALA A 254 13.87 -11.15 1.57
C ALA A 254 14.01 -10.36 0.25
N SER A 255 12.94 -9.66 -0.13
CA SER A 255 12.98 -8.63 -1.17
C SER A 255 12.81 -7.26 -0.51
N PHE A 256 13.80 -6.39 -0.64
CA PHE A 256 13.80 -5.07 -0.02
C PHE A 256 13.88 -3.98 -1.08
N THR A 257 12.97 -3.01 -1.04
CA THR A 257 12.96 -1.87 -1.95
C THR A 257 12.98 -0.55 -1.17
N LEU A 258 13.89 0.36 -1.52
CA LEU A 258 13.84 1.78 -1.13
C LEU A 258 13.51 2.62 -2.36
N SER A 259 12.51 3.49 -2.28
CA SER A 259 12.05 4.25 -3.45
C SER A 259 11.70 5.70 -3.17
N ASN A 260 11.80 6.54 -4.21
CA ASN A 260 11.19 7.87 -4.28
C ASN A 260 11.60 8.80 -3.13
N GLY A 261 12.89 9.05 -2.94
CA GLY A 261 13.38 10.02 -1.95
C GLY A 261 14.89 10.01 -1.78
N ASN A 262 15.34 10.59 -0.68
CA ASN A 262 16.76 10.87 -0.45
C ASN A 262 17.32 9.96 0.62
N ILE A 263 18.48 9.37 0.36
CA ILE A 263 19.26 8.59 1.33
C ILE A 263 20.49 9.42 1.67
N GLU A 264 20.67 9.72 2.94
CA GLU A 264 21.82 10.47 3.45
C GLU A 264 22.58 9.60 4.44
N LEU A 265 23.76 9.16 4.03
CA LEU A 265 24.64 8.36 4.85
C LEU A 265 25.84 9.22 5.26
N ASN A 266 25.87 9.61 6.52
CA ASN A 266 27.02 10.31 7.09
C ASN A 266 28.17 9.34 7.39
N GLU A 267 27.84 8.19 7.96
CA GLU A 267 28.77 7.09 8.20
C GLU A 267 28.06 5.73 8.10
N GLY A 268 28.74 4.69 7.60
CA GLY A 268 28.30 3.30 7.71
C GLY A 268 27.73 2.70 6.42
N CYS A 269 26.67 1.89 6.54
CA CYS A 269 26.09 1.16 5.42
C CYS A 269 24.56 1.33 5.36
N CYS A 270 23.99 1.60 4.19
CA CYS A 270 22.53 1.66 4.05
C CYS A 270 21.94 0.26 4.15
N VAL A 271 22.40 -0.68 3.31
CA VAL A 271 21.87 -2.06 3.32
C VAL A 271 22.97 -3.09 3.34
N THR A 272 22.97 -3.97 4.33
CA THR A 272 23.69 -5.25 4.26
C THR A 272 22.72 -6.35 3.82
N ALA A 273 23.07 -7.16 2.84
CA ALA A 273 22.22 -8.25 2.36
C ALA A 273 22.97 -9.58 2.35
N ASN A 274 22.37 -10.62 2.94
CA ASN A 274 22.97 -11.95 2.97
C ASN A 274 21.95 -12.99 2.48
N GLY A 275 22.08 -13.38 1.22
CA GLY A 275 21.15 -14.29 0.55
C GLY A 275 19.80 -13.66 0.26
N ALA A 276 19.68 -12.33 0.21
CA ALA A 276 18.44 -11.65 -0.12
C ALA A 276 18.10 -11.91 -1.60
N GLN A 277 16.82 -12.14 -1.88
CA GLN A 277 16.35 -12.33 -3.27
C GLN A 277 16.58 -11.07 -4.09
N LYS A 278 16.32 -9.90 -3.50
CA LYS A 278 16.47 -8.62 -4.20
C LYS A 278 16.65 -7.46 -3.22
N VAL A 279 17.58 -6.57 -3.51
CA VAL A 279 17.67 -5.23 -2.90
C VAL A 279 17.56 -4.20 -4.02
N LYS A 280 16.50 -3.39 -4.03
CA LYS A 280 16.22 -2.43 -5.10
C LYS A 280 16.20 -1.01 -4.58
N PHE A 281 16.82 -0.10 -5.33
CA PHE A 281 16.68 1.33 -5.14
C PHE A 281 16.02 1.93 -6.38
N ILE A 282 14.96 2.71 -6.20
CA ILE A 282 14.17 3.25 -7.31
C ILE A 282 13.98 4.76 -7.14
N LYS A 283 14.24 5.57 -8.18
CA LYS A 283 13.97 7.03 -8.17
C LYS A 283 14.52 7.70 -6.91
N CYS A 284 15.76 7.39 -6.58
CA CYS A 284 16.38 7.75 -5.32
C CYS A 284 17.59 8.65 -5.52
N LYS A 285 17.87 9.53 -4.56
CA LYS A 285 19.13 10.25 -4.49
C LYS A 285 19.90 9.83 -3.24
N ALA A 286 21.01 9.12 -3.41
CA ALA A 286 21.85 8.67 -2.31
C ALA A 286 23.15 9.51 -2.23
N ASN A 287 23.35 10.22 -1.13
CA ASN A 287 24.58 10.94 -0.83
C ASN A 287 25.28 10.24 0.34
N ILE A 288 26.50 9.75 0.09
CA ILE A 288 27.27 8.94 1.03
C ILE A 288 28.58 9.65 1.33
N SER A 289 28.70 10.14 2.56
CA SER A 289 29.89 10.84 3.03
C SER A 289 31.02 9.86 3.32
N THR A 290 30.78 8.90 4.23
CA THR A 290 31.73 7.85 4.59
C THR A 290 31.01 6.50 4.66
N GLY A 291 31.47 5.49 3.93
CA GLY A 291 30.87 4.16 3.92
C GLY A 291 30.25 3.79 2.58
N MET A 292 29.15 3.04 2.58
CA MET A 292 28.63 2.40 1.36
C MET A 292 27.11 2.30 1.30
N LEU A 293 26.57 2.25 0.08
CA LEU A 293 25.15 2.03 -0.17
C LEU A 293 24.77 0.59 0.18
N CYS A 294 25.55 -0.37 -0.31
CA CYS A 294 25.24 -1.79 -0.14
C CYS A 294 26.50 -2.62 0.14
N ASN A 295 26.35 -3.59 1.06
CA ASN A 295 27.27 -4.71 1.23
C ASN A 295 26.50 -6.02 1.05
N THR A 296 26.89 -6.87 0.11
CA THR A 296 26.10 -8.06 -0.24
C THR A 296 26.88 -9.35 -0.34
N ILE A 297 26.21 -10.44 0.05
CA ILE A 297 26.65 -11.82 -0.15
C ILE A 297 25.52 -12.57 -0.86
N SER A 298 25.79 -13.14 -2.02
CA SER A 298 24.84 -13.97 -2.79
C SER A 298 23.45 -13.33 -2.92
N SER A 299 23.40 -12.03 -3.24
CA SER A 299 22.16 -11.25 -3.35
C SER A 299 22.15 -10.43 -4.64
N THR A 300 20.96 -10.16 -5.19
CA THR A 300 20.80 -9.30 -6.37
C THR A 300 20.50 -7.86 -5.95
N ILE A 301 21.26 -6.91 -6.48
CA ILE A 301 21.06 -5.46 -6.28
C ILE A 301 20.58 -4.84 -7.58
N ALA A 302 19.61 -3.93 -7.51
CA ALA A 302 19.16 -3.17 -8.66
C ALA A 302 19.06 -1.68 -8.34
N LEU A 303 19.72 -0.85 -9.15
CA LEU A 303 19.60 0.61 -9.15
C LEU A 303 18.76 1.05 -10.35
N ASP A 304 17.68 1.78 -10.09
CA ASP A 304 16.68 2.09 -11.10
C ASP A 304 16.26 3.57 -11.04
N GLU A 305 16.75 4.37 -11.99
CA GLU A 305 16.58 5.83 -11.96
C GLU A 305 17.14 6.50 -10.68
N CYS A 306 18.29 6.03 -10.19
CA CYS A 306 18.93 6.61 -8.99
C CYS A 306 20.15 7.48 -9.32
N ASP A 307 20.35 8.52 -8.51
CA ASP A 307 21.57 9.33 -8.45
C ASP A 307 22.33 8.99 -7.16
N VAL A 308 23.44 8.25 -7.29
CA VAL A 308 24.28 7.82 -6.16
C VAL A 308 25.62 8.54 -6.23
N THR A 309 26.01 9.20 -5.14
CA THR A 309 27.27 9.93 -5.03
C THR A 309 27.94 9.66 -3.69
N GLY A 310 29.22 9.33 -3.72
CA GLY A 310 30.05 9.18 -2.53
C GLY A 310 31.52 8.94 -2.90
N ASN A 311 32.36 8.76 -1.89
CA ASN A 311 33.79 8.52 -2.07
C ASN A 311 34.15 7.07 -1.75
N GLY A 312 35.01 6.45 -2.58
CA GLY A 312 35.47 5.07 -2.39
C GLY A 312 34.43 4.02 -2.79
N THR A 313 34.51 2.83 -2.20
CA THR A 313 33.62 1.70 -2.51
C THR A 313 32.22 1.91 -1.93
N LEU A 314 31.24 2.13 -2.79
CA LEU A 314 29.84 2.35 -2.40
C LEU A 314 28.97 1.09 -2.55
N ILE A 315 29.41 0.12 -3.33
CA ILE A 315 28.76 -1.19 -3.42
C ILE A 315 29.85 -2.24 -3.28
N GLU A 316 29.75 -3.05 -2.24
CA GLU A 316 30.59 -4.22 -2.03
C GLU A 316 29.76 -5.49 -2.28
N MET A 317 30.28 -6.34 -3.15
CA MET A 317 29.65 -7.58 -3.55
C MET A 317 30.59 -8.73 -3.28
N SER A 318 30.05 -9.86 -2.86
CA SER A 318 30.83 -11.09 -2.70
C SER A 318 30.00 -12.32 -3.09
N SER A 319 30.69 -13.43 -3.33
CA SER A 319 30.06 -14.69 -3.75
C SER A 319 29.22 -14.51 -5.04
N ALA A 320 28.01 -15.05 -5.09
CA ALA A 320 27.14 -15.02 -6.28
C ALA A 320 26.28 -13.75 -6.38
N SER A 321 26.72 -12.61 -5.83
CA SER A 321 25.97 -11.35 -5.94
C SER A 321 25.97 -10.80 -7.37
N GLU A 322 24.86 -10.16 -7.72
CA GLU A 322 24.61 -9.51 -9.02
C GLU A 322 24.20 -8.04 -8.82
N LEU A 323 24.57 -7.18 -9.77
CA LEU A 323 24.26 -5.75 -9.75
C LEU A 323 23.72 -5.31 -11.11
N ASP A 324 22.50 -4.81 -11.09
CA ASP A 324 21.79 -4.32 -12.27
C ASP A 324 21.62 -2.80 -12.22
N PHE A 325 22.01 -2.12 -13.30
CA PHE A 325 21.63 -0.73 -13.55
C PHE A 325 20.46 -0.70 -14.54
N ILE A 326 19.30 -0.32 -14.04
CA ILE A 326 18.04 -0.26 -14.78
C ILE A 326 17.77 1.20 -15.15
N ARG A 327 17.45 1.45 -16.43
CA ARG A 327 17.19 2.81 -16.96
C ARG A 327 18.38 3.75 -16.68
N LYS A 328 18.12 5.05 -16.52
CA LYS A 328 19.17 6.08 -16.41
C LYS A 328 19.55 6.28 -14.95
N ASN A 329 20.72 5.79 -14.56
CA ASN A 329 21.33 6.06 -13.26
C ASN A 329 22.50 7.04 -13.41
N SER A 330 22.78 7.80 -12.35
CA SER A 330 24.06 8.49 -12.15
C SER A 330 24.77 7.82 -10.98
N PHE A 331 26.02 7.41 -11.16
CA PHE A 331 26.79 6.74 -10.11
C PHE A 331 28.20 7.31 -10.07
N ILE A 332 28.57 7.91 -8.94
CA ILE A 332 29.91 8.44 -8.68
C ILE A 332 30.43 7.76 -7.41
N GLY A 333 31.36 6.81 -7.61
CA GLY A 333 31.97 5.97 -6.58
C GLY A 333 32.49 4.67 -7.19
N ASP A 334 33.02 3.79 -6.36
CA ASP A 334 33.56 2.49 -6.78
C ASP A 334 32.61 1.34 -6.45
N VAL A 335 32.65 0.29 -7.27
CA VAL A 335 32.00 -1.00 -7.01
C VAL A 335 33.10 -2.05 -6.84
N SER A 336 33.08 -2.78 -5.73
CA SER A 336 34.00 -3.89 -5.43
C SER A 336 33.27 -5.22 -5.53
N LYS A 337 33.95 -6.23 -6.08
CA LYS A 337 33.46 -7.60 -6.22
C LYS A 337 34.53 -8.62 -5.87
#